data_AF-A0A9D2BPR6-F1
#
_entry.id   AF-A0A9D2BPR6-F1
#
_cell.length_a   1.000
_cell.length_b   1.000
_cell.length_c   1.000
_cell.angle_alpha   90.00
_cell.angle_beta   90.00
_cell.angle_gamma   90.00
#
_symmetry.space_group_name_H-M   'P 1'
#
loop_
_entity.id
_entity.type
_entity.pdbx_description
1 polymer ?
#
loop_
_entity_poly.entity_id
_entity_poly.type
_entity_poly.pdbx_seq_one_letter_code
_entity_poly.pdbx_strand_id
1 'polypeptide(L)'
;MKKLVGVVTKEERDEVKYLFERKNGLLELINSINDSSSIYDKVVMDLGETTTKLQKWWNKYASLYQWEQTENGHWEIDFETCEVYLIY
;
A
#
# COMPACT_ATOMS: atom_id res chain seq x y z
N MET A 1 2.55 1.01 19.69
CA MET A 1 2.51 2.50 19.90
C MET A 1 2.51 3.16 18.53
N LYS A 2 2.05 4.40 18.32
CA LYS A 2 2.17 5.09 17.02
C LYS A 2 2.93 6.41 17.13
N LYS A 3 3.78 6.71 16.14
CA LYS A 3 4.55 7.96 16.05
C LYS A 3 4.37 8.59 14.68
N LEU A 4 4.04 9.88 14.63
CA LEU A 4 4.04 10.64 13.38
C LEU A 4 5.49 10.78 12.87
N VAL A 5 5.76 10.31 11.65
CA VAL A 5 7.11 10.33 11.04
C VAL A 5 7.18 11.17 9.77
N GLY A 6 6.03 11.56 9.20
CA GLY A 6 6.01 12.44 8.05
C GLY A 6 4.61 12.86 7.62
N VAL A 7 4.55 13.71 6.62
CA VAL A 7 3.34 14.11 5.90
C VAL A 7 3.68 14.10 4.41
N VAL A 8 2.84 13.47 3.60
CA VAL A 8 2.98 13.45 2.13
C VAL A 8 2.07 14.48 1.47
N THR A 9 2.30 14.80 0.20
CA THR A 9 1.33 15.65 -0.53
C THR A 9 0.04 14.90 -0.83
N LYS A 10 -1.00 15.62 -1.24
CA LYS A 10 -2.27 15.01 -1.63
C LYS A 10 -2.12 14.09 -2.83
N GLU A 11 -1.31 14.51 -3.81
CA GLU A 11 -1.02 13.74 -5.01
C GLU A 11 -0.31 12.42 -4.65
N GLU A 12 0.69 12.49 -3.79
CA GLU A 12 1.42 11.31 -3.30
C GLU A 12 0.51 10.37 -2.52
N ARG A 13 -0.32 10.92 -1.63
CA ARG A 13 -1.37 10.17 -0.91
C ARG A 13 -2.35 9.51 -1.88
N ASP A 14 -2.79 10.22 -2.92
CA ASP A 14 -3.75 9.71 -3.91
C ASP A 14 -3.15 8.57 -4.74
N GLU A 15 -1.85 8.62 -5.07
CA GLU A 15 -1.14 7.52 -5.72
C GLU A 15 -1.20 6.23 -4.90
N VAL A 16 -0.83 6.28 -3.61
CA VAL A 16 -0.84 5.08 -2.75
C VAL A 16 -2.25 4.64 -2.39
N LYS A 17 -3.18 5.58 -2.24
CA LYS A 17 -4.60 5.26 -2.02
C LYS A 17 -5.18 4.46 -3.19
N TYR A 18 -4.91 4.87 -4.43
CA TYR A 18 -5.33 4.13 -5.61
C TYR A 18 -4.78 2.70 -5.62
N LEU A 19 -3.49 2.53 -5.31
CA LEU A 19 -2.86 1.20 -5.24
C LEU A 19 -3.47 0.33 -4.12
N PHE A 20 -3.77 0.93 -2.97
CA PHE A 20 -4.39 0.26 -1.84
C PHE A 20 -5.82 -0.20 -2.17
N GLU A 21 -6.64 0.69 -2.73
CA GLU A 21 -8.02 0.37 -3.14
C GLU A 21 -8.03 -0.70 -4.24
N ARG A 22 -7.11 -0.62 -5.22
CA ARG A 22 -6.96 -1.66 -6.25
C ARG A 22 -6.60 -3.01 -5.63
N LYS A 23 -5.63 -3.05 -4.72
CA LYS A 23 -5.22 -4.27 -4.01
C LYS A 23 -6.42 -4.90 -3.28
N ASN A 24 -7.19 -4.09 -2.55
CA ASN A 24 -8.37 -4.57 -1.84
C ASN A 24 -9.43 -5.11 -2.80
N GLY A 25 -9.72 -4.38 -3.89
CA GLY A 25 -10.66 -4.84 -4.90
C GLY A 25 -10.25 -6.17 -5.54
N LEU A 26 -8.95 -6.38 -5.79
CA LEU A 26 -8.42 -7.64 -6.30
C LEU A 26 -8.53 -8.78 -5.28
N LEU A 27 -8.28 -8.53 -3.99
CA LEU A 27 -8.44 -9.53 -2.93
C LEU A 27 -9.90 -9.98 -2.79
N GLU A 28 -10.85 -9.04 -2.80
CA GLU A 28 -12.28 -9.37 -2.79
C GLU A 28 -12.69 -10.17 -4.05
N LEU A 29 -12.11 -9.83 -5.20
CA LEU A 29 -12.36 -10.55 -6.45
C LEU A 29 -11.82 -11.99 -6.38
N ILE A 30 -10.61 -12.21 -5.86
CA ILE A 30 -10.04 -13.56 -5.67
C ILE A 30 -10.99 -14.43 -4.86
N ASN A 31 -11.54 -13.90 -3.77
CA ASN A 31 -12.48 -14.64 -2.91
C ASN A 31 -13.83 -14.94 -3.59
N SER A 32 -14.14 -14.24 -4.68
CA SER A 32 -15.44 -14.33 -5.38
C SER A 32 -15.40 -15.15 -6.67
N ILE A 33 -14.21 -15.48 -7.17
CA ILE A 33 -14.02 -16.23 -8.43
C ILE A 33 -13.64 -17.68 -8.15
N ASN A 34 -13.86 -18.56 -9.13
CA ASN A 34 -13.36 -19.93 -9.07
C ASN A 34 -11.89 -19.96 -9.50
N ASP A 35 -11.04 -20.59 -8.68
CA ASP A 35 -9.60 -20.76 -8.90
C ASP A 35 -9.26 -21.47 -10.22
N SER A 36 -10.17 -22.28 -10.77
CA SER A 36 -9.95 -22.93 -12.08
C SER A 36 -10.27 -22.03 -13.28
N SER A 37 -10.66 -20.77 -13.05
CA SER A 37 -10.99 -19.84 -14.12
C SER A 37 -9.74 -19.18 -14.70
N SER A 38 -9.72 -18.92 -16.01
CA SER A 38 -8.65 -18.14 -16.66
C SER A 38 -8.54 -16.69 -16.19
N ILE A 39 -9.50 -16.23 -15.38
CA ILE A 39 -9.50 -14.92 -14.73
C ILE A 39 -8.65 -14.96 -13.47
N TYR A 40 -8.62 -16.09 -12.74
CA TYR A 40 -7.86 -16.23 -11.49
C TYR A 40 -6.38 -15.86 -11.67
N ASP A 41 -5.71 -16.45 -12.66
CA ASP A 41 -4.29 -16.15 -12.94
C ASP A 41 -4.05 -14.67 -13.24
N LYS A 42 -4.98 -14.01 -13.94
CA LYS A 42 -4.87 -12.58 -14.24
C LYS A 42 -5.00 -11.73 -12.98
N VAL A 43 -5.93 -12.10 -12.09
CA VAL A 43 -6.14 -11.38 -10.82
C VAL A 43 -4.94 -11.58 -9.90
N VAL A 44 -4.39 -12.79 -9.81
CA VAL A 44 -3.17 -13.08 -9.05
C VAL A 44 -1.97 -12.28 -9.59
N MET A 45 -1.80 -12.25 -10.91
CA MET A 45 -0.72 -11.47 -11.55
C MET A 45 -0.85 -9.98 -11.24
N ASP A 46 -2.04 -9.40 -11.40
CA ASP A 46 -2.32 -7.99 -11.13
C ASP A 46 -2.17 -7.64 -9.65
N LEU A 47 -2.55 -8.56 -8.75
CA LEU A 47 -2.34 -8.42 -7.31
C LEU A 47 -0.85 -8.36 -6.98
N GLY A 48 -0.04 -9.21 -7.61
CA GLY A 48 1.42 -9.19 -7.47
C GLY A 48 2.05 -7.88 -7.97
N GLU A 49 1.63 -7.41 -9.14
CA GLU A 49 2.08 -6.12 -9.69
C GLU A 49 1.68 -4.94 -8.80
N THR A 50 0.42 -4.90 -8.36
CA THR A 50 -0.13 -3.85 -7.50
C THR A 50 0.58 -3.81 -6.16
N THR A 51 0.82 -4.97 -5.54
CA THR A 51 1.57 -5.09 -4.28
C THR A 51 3.01 -4.59 -4.45
N THR A 52 3.66 -4.94 -5.56
CA THR A 52 5.02 -4.46 -5.86
C THR A 52 5.08 -2.94 -6.02
N LYS A 53 4.09 -2.35 -6.72
CA LYS A 53 3.98 -0.89 -6.88
C LYS A 53 3.75 -0.20 -5.54
N LEU A 54 2.89 -0.76 -4.67
CA LEU A 54 2.62 -0.22 -3.34
C LEU A 54 3.89 -0.24 -2.47
N GLN A 55 4.66 -1.35 -2.45
CA GLN A 55 5.93 -1.40 -1.73
C GLN A 55 6.94 -0.39 -2.27
N LYS A 56 7.02 -0.22 -3.60
CA LYS A 56 7.91 0.77 -4.23
C LYS A 56 7.55 2.20 -3.82
N TRP A 57 6.26 2.51 -3.71
CA TRP A 57 5.80 3.81 -3.21
C TRP A 57 6.30 4.05 -1.79
N TRP A 58 6.09 3.09 -0.87
CA TRP A 58 6.58 3.18 0.51
C TRP A 58 8.09 3.39 0.58
N ASN A 59 8.86 2.57 -0.14
CA ASN A 59 10.32 2.67 -0.17
C ASN A 59 10.81 4.03 -0.71
N LYS A 60 10.17 4.52 -1.78
CA LYS A 60 10.51 5.81 -2.40
C LYS A 60 10.32 6.94 -1.40
N TYR A 61 9.16 7.03 -0.75
CA TYR A 61 8.83 8.16 0.12
C TYR A 61 9.46 8.08 1.50
N ALA A 62 9.61 6.88 2.05
CA ALA A 62 10.41 6.68 3.25
C ALA A 62 11.86 7.13 3.04
N SER A 63 12.44 6.84 1.86
CA SER A 63 13.78 7.32 1.52
C SER A 63 13.81 8.83 1.22
N LEU A 64 12.85 9.38 0.49
CA LEU A 64 12.81 10.80 0.15
C LEU A 64 12.69 11.69 1.40
N TYR A 65 11.81 11.31 2.33
CA TYR A 65 11.52 12.06 3.54
C TYR A 65 12.29 11.59 4.78
N GLN A 66 13.13 10.56 4.62
CA GLN A 66 13.94 9.98 5.70
C GLN A 66 13.09 9.55 6.90
N TRP A 67 11.98 8.85 6.65
CA TRP A 67 11.12 8.35 7.71
C TRP A 67 11.87 7.37 8.62
N GLU A 68 11.61 7.47 9.92
CA GLU A 68 12.11 6.51 10.90
C GLU A 68 11.57 5.10 10.58
N GLN A 69 12.42 4.09 10.77
CA GLN A 69 12.10 2.68 10.62
C GLN A 69 12.60 1.90 11.85
N THR A 70 11.93 0.80 12.19
CA THR A 70 12.42 -0.16 13.19
C THR A 70 12.28 -1.59 12.68
N GLU A 71 13.01 -2.54 13.26
CA GLU A 71 13.06 -3.93 12.82
C GLU A 71 11.70 -4.62 12.80
N ASN A 72 10.78 -4.25 13.72
CA ASN A 72 9.43 -4.82 13.83
C ASN A 72 8.32 -3.80 13.54
N GLY A 73 8.68 -2.63 13.01
CA GLY A 73 7.71 -1.57 12.75
C GLY A 73 7.24 -1.55 11.30
N HIS A 74 6.06 -0.97 11.09
CA HIS A 74 5.53 -0.70 9.75
C HIS A 74 4.99 0.73 9.66
N TRP A 75 4.89 1.23 8.43
CA TRP A 75 4.26 2.53 8.19
C TRP A 75 2.78 2.38 7.89
N GLU A 76 2.02 3.33 8.40
CA GLU A 76 0.61 3.54 8.06
C GLU A 76 0.43 4.98 7.59
N ILE A 77 -0.52 5.18 6.67
CA ILE A 77 -0.90 6.52 6.20
C ILE A 77 -2.35 6.77 6.57
N ASP A 78 -2.60 7.97 7.12
CA ASP A 78 -3.94 8.51 7.23
C ASP A 78 -4.31 9.16 5.89
N PHE A 79 -5.29 8.57 5.19
CA PHE A 79 -5.71 9.08 3.89
C PHE A 79 -6.51 10.38 3.97
N GLU A 80 -6.99 10.82 5.13
CA GLU A 80 -7.68 12.10 5.29
C GLU A 80 -6.68 13.22 5.54
N THR A 81 -5.70 12.99 6.41
CA THR A 81 -4.74 14.02 6.85
C THR A 81 -3.42 14.02 6.07
N CYS A 82 -3.15 12.99 5.26
CA CYS A 82 -1.86 12.74 4.58
C CYS A 82 -0.68 12.49 5.54
N GLU A 83 -0.98 12.23 6.81
CA GLU A 83 0.02 11.93 7.83
C GLU A 83 0.49 10.49 7.73
N VAL A 84 1.79 10.28 7.90
CA VAL A 84 2.43 8.96 7.91
C VAL A 84 2.94 8.65 9.31
N TYR A 85 2.55 7.48 9.81
CA TYR A 85 2.85 7.00 11.15
C TYR A 85 3.75 5.77 11.08
N LEU A 86 4.73 5.71 11.98
CA LEU A 86 5.42 4.47 12.32
C LEU A 86 4.69 3.79 13.47
N ILE A 87 4.30 2.54 13.23
CA ILE A 87 3.71 1.65 14.22
C ILE A 87 4.80 0.71 14.74
N TYR A 88 4.83 0.53 16.06
CA TYR A 88 5.73 -0.39 16.77
C TYR A 88 4.96 -1.55 17.36
#